data_AF-A0A4U5UDP0-F1
#
_entry.id   AF-A0A4U5UDP0-F1
#
_cell.length_a   1.000
_cell.length_b   1.000
_cell.length_c   1.000
_cell.angle_alpha   90.00
_cell.angle_beta   90.00
_cell.angle_gamma   90.00
#
_symmetry.space_group_name_H-M   'P 1'
#
loop_
_entity.id
_entity.type
_entity.pdbx_description
1 polymer ?
#
loop_
_entity_poly.entity_id
_entity_poly.type
_entity_poly.pdbx_seq_one_letter_code
_entity_poly.pdbx_strand_id
1 'polypeptide(L)'
;MTVEENDEGKCFSSKIRHLKKAEITHSKMITCPDIEDYLAPYKQPVMTWYKECERVEWRSSISVNTTHIWIPEVEEGDGGNYTCELQYGSRLVRRTTQLKVTGRTLWMDG
;
A
#
# COMPACT_ATOMS: atom_id res chain seq x y z
N MET A 1 13.50 13.16 -7.72
CA MET A 1 12.78 12.67 -6.53
C MET A 1 12.31 13.89 -5.75
N THR A 2 11.01 14.17 -5.78
CA THR A 2 10.42 15.35 -5.11
C THR A 2 10.02 14.94 -3.70
N VAL A 3 10.49 15.66 -2.68
CA VAL A 3 10.11 15.41 -1.29
C VAL A 3 8.95 16.33 -0.97
N GLU A 4 7.75 15.78 -0.80
CA GLU A 4 6.58 16.54 -0.37
C GLU A 4 6.33 16.30 1.12
N GLU A 5 5.90 17.35 1.81
CA GLU A 5 5.45 17.25 3.19
C GLU A 5 4.14 16.46 3.26
N ASN A 6 3.98 15.69 4.33
CA ASN A 6 2.73 15.03 4.63
C ASN A 6 1.60 16.05 4.78
N ASP A 7 0.38 15.68 4.37
CA ASP A 7 -0.79 16.52 4.64
C ASP A 7 -0.97 16.64 6.17
N GLU A 8 -1.52 17.77 6.63
CA GLU A 8 -1.73 18.02 8.06
C GLU A 8 -2.54 16.89 8.72
N GLY A 9 -1.98 16.33 9.80
CA GLY A 9 -2.58 15.21 10.54
C GLY A 9 -2.48 13.84 9.85
N LYS A 10 -1.82 13.73 8.69
CA LYS A 10 -1.67 12.47 7.96
C LYS A 10 -0.24 11.95 7.94
N CYS A 11 -0.12 10.64 7.81
CA CYS A 11 1.11 9.90 7.58
C CYS A 11 1.54 9.90 6.10
N PHE A 12 0.75 10.51 5.20
CA PHE A 12 1.02 10.59 3.78
C PHE A 12 0.67 11.97 3.22
N SER A 13 1.25 12.27 2.06
CA SER A 13 0.88 13.41 1.23
C SER A 13 -0.07 12.96 0.13
N SER A 14 -1.22 13.62 -0.01
CA SER A 14 -2.21 13.25 -1.05
C SER A 14 -1.71 13.54 -2.48
N LYS A 15 -0.68 14.38 -2.62
CA LYS A 15 -0.11 14.81 -3.91
C LYS A 15 0.80 13.77 -4.58
N ILE A 16 1.43 12.88 -3.80
CA ILE A 16 2.46 11.93 -4.28
C ILE A 16 2.06 10.45 -4.10
N ARG A 17 0.75 10.17 -4.00
CA ARG A 17 0.26 8.80 -3.83
C ARG A 17 0.16 8.05 -5.15
N HIS A 18 0.48 6.76 -5.11
CA HIS A 18 0.31 5.86 -6.25
C HIS A 18 -1.12 5.34 -6.31
N LEU A 19 -1.85 5.62 -7.38
CA LEU A 19 -3.22 5.09 -7.55
C LEU A 19 -3.18 3.69 -8.13
N LYS A 20 -3.77 2.71 -7.43
CA LYS A 20 -3.99 1.35 -7.95
C LYS A 20 -5.47 0.99 -7.89
N LYS A 21 -5.96 0.32 -8.93
CA LYS A 21 -7.32 -0.27 -8.96
C LYS A 21 -7.27 -1.74 -8.56
N ALA A 22 -8.29 -2.22 -7.85
CA ALA A 22 -8.48 -3.62 -7.54
C ALA A 22 -9.96 -3.98 -7.75
N GLU A 23 -10.22 -5.14 -8.32
CA GLU A 23 -11.58 -5.60 -8.55
C GLU A 23 -12.00 -6.55 -7.44
N ILE A 24 -13.24 -6.40 -6.96
CA ILE A 24 -13.82 -7.31 -5.97
C ILE A 24 -13.74 -8.76 -6.48
N THR A 25 -13.51 -9.73 -5.59
CA THR A 25 -13.27 -11.17 -5.85
C THR A 25 -12.00 -11.52 -6.62
N HIS A 26 -11.27 -10.54 -7.17
CA HIS A 26 -9.97 -10.78 -7.76
C HIS A 26 -8.86 -10.60 -6.73
N SER A 27 -7.73 -11.23 -7.00
CA SER A 27 -6.55 -11.10 -6.19
C SER A 27 -5.77 -9.82 -6.49
N LYS A 28 -5.17 -9.21 -5.48
CA LYS A 28 -4.34 -8.00 -5.63
C LYS A 28 -3.07 -8.05 -4.80
N MET A 29 -1.97 -7.67 -5.43
CA MET A 29 -0.70 -7.42 -4.75
C MET A 29 -0.43 -5.91 -4.65
N ILE A 30 -0.15 -5.45 -3.44
CA ILE A 30 0.28 -4.08 -3.14
C ILE A 30 1.75 -4.11 -2.75
N THR A 31 2.61 -3.76 -3.70
CA THR A 31 4.04 -3.51 -3.48
C THR A 31 4.25 -2.10 -2.93
N CYS A 32 5.14 -1.95 -1.95
CA CYS A 32 5.63 -0.64 -1.52
C CYS A 32 6.41 0.04 -2.69
N PRO A 33 5.95 1.17 -3.22
CA PRO A 33 6.49 1.72 -4.46
C PRO A 33 7.78 2.53 -4.24
N ASP A 34 8.67 2.56 -5.24
CA ASP A 34 9.88 3.40 -5.29
C ASP A 34 10.82 3.19 -4.08
N ILE A 35 11.11 1.92 -3.76
CA ILE A 35 11.98 1.51 -2.64
C ILE A 35 13.24 0.75 -3.08
N GLU A 36 13.37 0.43 -4.36
CA GLU A 36 14.41 -0.44 -4.93
C GLU A 36 15.81 0.05 -4.57
N ASP A 37 16.04 1.35 -4.62
CA ASP A 37 17.32 2.01 -4.27
C ASP A 37 17.67 1.95 -2.77
N TYR A 38 16.72 1.57 -1.92
CA TYR A 38 16.89 1.48 -0.46
C TYR A 38 17.09 0.03 0.02
N LEU A 39 16.97 -0.95 -0.88
CA LEU A 39 17.12 -2.37 -0.55
C LEU A 39 18.59 -2.79 -0.66
N ALA A 40 19.17 -3.24 0.46
CA ALA A 40 20.52 -3.80 0.47
C ALA A 40 20.47 -5.33 0.20
N PRO A 41 21.33 -5.90 -0.66
CA PRO A 41 21.25 -7.31 -1.09
C PRO A 41 21.28 -8.33 0.05
N TYR A 42 21.93 -7.99 1.17
CA TYR A 42 22.19 -8.88 2.30
C TYR A 42 21.45 -8.48 3.58
N LYS A 43 20.50 -7.53 3.51
CA LYS A 43 19.77 -7.06 4.69
C LYS A 43 18.28 -7.02 4.39
N GLN A 44 17.51 -7.75 5.19
CA GLN A 44 16.06 -7.64 5.11
C GLN A 44 15.64 -6.22 5.55
N PRO A 45 14.80 -5.54 4.76
CA PRO A 45 14.30 -4.21 5.12
C PRO A 45 13.40 -4.32 6.36
N VAL A 46 13.44 -3.32 7.24
CA VAL A 46 12.47 -3.20 8.34
C VAL A 46 11.34 -2.31 7.85
N MET A 47 10.17 -2.90 7.66
CA MET A 47 9.02 -2.20 7.08
C MET A 47 7.78 -2.36 7.96
N THR A 48 7.08 -1.25 8.14
CA THR A 48 5.78 -1.20 8.82
C THR A 48 4.72 -0.73 7.84
N TRP A 49 3.55 -1.36 7.86
CA TRP A 49 2.41 -0.98 7.03
C TRP A 49 1.31 -0.31 7.86
N TYR A 50 0.72 0.72 7.27
CA TYR A 50 -0.40 1.49 7.80
C TYR A 50 -1.51 1.57 6.76
N LYS A 51 -2.76 1.65 7.22
CA LYS A 51 -3.94 1.91 6.40
C LYS A 51 -4.69 3.07 7.02
N GLU A 52 -4.96 4.10 6.23
CA GLU A 52 -5.52 5.37 6.73
C GLU A 52 -4.77 5.92 7.96
N CYS A 53 -3.44 5.74 7.96
CA CYS A 53 -2.53 6.17 9.02
C CYS A 53 -2.64 5.46 10.36
N GLU A 54 -3.40 4.38 10.42
CA GLU A 54 -3.42 3.47 11.56
C GLU A 54 -2.65 2.19 11.24
N ARG A 55 -2.06 1.56 12.27
CA ARG A 55 -1.38 0.28 12.11
C ARG A 55 -2.41 -0.75 11.64
N VAL A 56 -2.08 -1.48 10.59
CA VAL A 56 -3.06 -2.42 10.00
C VAL A 56 -3.17 -3.68 10.83
N GLU A 57 -4.39 -4.01 11.21
CA GLU A 57 -4.79 -5.35 11.61
C GLU A 57 -5.29 -6.09 10.38
N TRP A 58 -4.56 -7.12 9.96
CA TRP A 58 -4.87 -7.88 8.76
C TRP A 58 -5.91 -8.95 9.06
N ARG A 59 -6.92 -9.10 8.20
CA ARG A 59 -7.78 -10.29 8.22
C ARG A 59 -6.96 -11.53 7.84
N SER A 60 -7.37 -12.70 8.34
CA SER A 60 -6.61 -13.96 8.22
C SER A 60 -6.31 -14.39 6.78
N SER A 61 -7.11 -13.98 5.80
CA SER A 61 -6.87 -14.29 4.39
C SER A 61 -5.76 -13.44 3.75
N ILE A 62 -5.41 -12.29 4.33
CA ILE A 62 -4.38 -11.41 3.79
C ILE A 62 -3.00 -11.91 4.23
N SER A 63 -2.10 -12.09 3.26
CA SER A 63 -0.70 -12.43 3.51
C SER A 63 0.17 -11.19 3.38
N VAL A 64 0.98 -10.91 4.39
CA VAL A 64 1.89 -9.76 4.38
C VAL A 64 3.31 -10.26 4.42
N ASN A 65 4.07 -9.89 3.40
CA ASN A 65 5.52 -10.00 3.41
C ASN A 65 6.11 -8.61 3.71
N THR A 66 7.41 -8.57 3.92
CA THR A 66 8.17 -7.37 4.27
C THR A 66 7.86 -6.18 3.34
N THR A 67 7.85 -6.40 2.03
CA THR A 67 7.72 -5.34 1.01
C THR A 67 6.37 -5.33 0.28
N HIS A 68 5.50 -6.30 0.56
CA HIS A 68 4.28 -6.53 -0.22
C HIS A 68 3.12 -7.05 0.64
N ILE A 69 1.91 -6.58 0.34
CA ILE A 69 0.65 -7.14 0.85
C ILE A 69 -0.03 -7.92 -0.27
N TRP A 70 -0.46 -9.13 0.02
CA TRP A 70 -1.24 -9.97 -0.87
C TRP A 70 -2.66 -10.15 -0.35
N ILE A 71 -3.61 -9.67 -1.13
CA ILE A 71 -5.04 -9.81 -0.90
C ILE A 71 -5.56 -10.86 -1.89
N PRO A 72 -5.82 -12.11 -1.48
CA PRO A 72 -6.23 -13.17 -2.41
C PRO A 72 -7.61 -12.92 -3.01
N GLU A 73 -8.53 -12.35 -2.23
CA GLU A 73 -9.87 -11.97 -2.65
C GLU A 73 -10.15 -10.57 -2.12
N VAL A 74 -10.23 -9.61 -3.04
CA VAL A 74 -10.49 -8.21 -2.71
C VAL A 74 -11.96 -8.02 -2.32
N GLU A 75 -12.18 -7.28 -1.25
CA GLU A 75 -13.46 -6.85 -0.71
C GLU A 75 -13.58 -5.32 -0.80
N GLU A 76 -14.79 -4.76 -0.71
CA GLU A 76 -15.00 -3.30 -0.71
C GLU A 76 -14.21 -2.59 0.39
N GLY A 77 -14.13 -3.23 1.57
CA GLY A 77 -13.38 -2.75 2.72
C GLY A 77 -11.88 -2.65 2.50
N ASP A 78 -11.31 -3.26 1.45
CA ASP A 78 -9.89 -3.14 1.12
C ASP A 78 -9.54 -1.79 0.47
N GLY A 79 -10.53 -0.98 0.10
CA GLY A 79 -10.28 0.38 -0.36
C GLY A 79 -9.57 1.21 0.72
N GLY A 80 -8.64 2.08 0.30
CA GLY A 80 -8.00 3.04 1.20
C GLY A 80 -6.56 3.39 0.83
N ASN A 81 -5.93 4.19 1.69
CA ASN A 81 -4.54 4.61 1.58
C ASN A 81 -3.64 3.68 2.39
N TYR A 82 -2.83 2.89 1.69
CA TYR A 82 -1.82 2.01 2.25
C TYR A 82 -0.48 2.72 2.26
N THR A 83 0.06 2.98 3.44
CA THR A 83 1.37 3.60 3.62
C THR A 83 2.36 2.58 4.14
N CYS A 84 3.44 2.34 3.39
CA CYS A 84 4.59 1.61 3.90
C CYS A 84 5.62 2.58 4.45
N GLU A 85 6.21 2.24 5.57
CA GLU A 85 7.28 2.96 6.25
C GLU A 85 8.50 2.06 6.32
N LEU A 86 9.55 2.43 5.59
CA LEU A 86 10.83 1.74 5.55
C LEU A 86 11.84 2.46 6.43
N GLN A 87 12.47 1.72 7.35
CA GLN A 87 13.62 2.20 8.11
C GLN A 87 14.91 2.00 7.30
N TYR A 88 15.55 3.10 6.92
CA TYR A 88 16.83 3.09 6.20
C TYR A 88 17.89 3.90 6.98
N GLY A 89 18.77 3.20 7.69
CA GLY A 89 19.71 3.84 8.62
C GLY A 89 18.97 4.58 9.73
N SER A 90 19.21 5.88 9.88
CA SER A 90 18.50 6.76 10.80
C SER A 90 17.26 7.45 10.20
N ARG A 91 16.95 7.20 8.92
CA ARG A 91 15.86 7.87 8.20
C ARG A 91 14.66 6.94 8.03
N LEU A 92 13.47 7.55 8.00
CA LEU A 92 12.22 6.90 7.64
C LEU A 92 11.83 7.31 6.22
N VAL A 93 11.57 6.32 5.37
CA VAL A 93 11.07 6.52 4.01
C VAL A 93 9.63 6.04 3.96
N ARG A 94 8.70 6.96 3.71
CA ARG A 94 7.27 6.63 3.58
C ARG A 94 6.82 6.70 2.14
N ARG A 95 5.99 5.75 1.73
CA ARG A 95 5.41 5.65 0.39
C ARG A 95 3.97 5.21 0.52
N THR A 96 3.09 5.82 -0.27
CA THR A 96 1.65 5.60 -0.13
C THR A 96 1.04 5.18 -1.46
N THR A 97 0.25 4.11 -1.40
CA THR A 97 -0.62 3.65 -2.49
C THR A 97 -2.07 3.86 -2.09
N GLN A 98 -2.83 4.56 -2.90
CA GLN A 98 -4.29 4.58 -2.80
C GLN A 98 -4.85 3.39 -3.57
N LEU A 99 -5.47 2.44 -2.86
CA LEU A 99 -6.22 1.35 -3.46
C LEU A 99 -7.66 1.78 -3.68
N LYS A 100 -8.09 1.84 -4.94
CA LYS A 100 -9.48 2.05 -5.33
C LYS A 100 -10.09 0.69 -5.70
N VAL A 101 -10.97 0.18 -4.86
CA VAL A 101 -11.74 -1.01 -5.16
C VAL A 101 -12.86 -0.67 -6.14
N THR A 102 -13.00 -1.47 -7.19
CA THR A 102 -14.05 -1.36 -8.20
C THR A 102 -14.91 -2.61 -8.13
N GLY A 103 -16.23 -2.42 -8.12
CA GLY A 103 -17.17 -3.53 -8.28
C GLY A 103 -16.95 -4.22 -9.62
N ARG A 104 -17.35 -5.50 -9.69
CA ARG A 104 -17.42 -6.22 -10.95
C ARG A 104 -18.50 -5.54 -11.79
N THR A 105 -18.13 -4.61 -12.67
CA THR A 105 -19.01 -4.25 -13.79
C THR A 105 -19.04 -5.48 -14.69
N LEU A 106 -19.87 -6.46 -14.32
CA LEU A 106 -20.44 -7.35 -15.31
C LEU A 106 -21.27 -6.41 -16.20
N TRP A 107 -20.67 -5.97 -17.29
CA TRP A 107 -21.41 -5.36 -18.38
C TRP A 107 -22.51 -6.35 -18.73
N MET A 108 -23.74 -6.05 -18.31
CA MET A 108 -24.93 -6.50 -19.02
C MET A 108 -24.93 -5.75 -20.34
N ASP A 109 -24.05 -6.15 -21.26
CA ASP A 109 -24.21 -5.83 -22.67
C ASP A 109 -25.17 -6.90 -23.22
N GLY A 110 -26.45 -6.67 -22.98
CA GLY A 110 -27.56 -7.34 -23.68
C GLY A 110 -27.95 -6.59 -24.94
#